data_AF-A0A815HDU9-F1
#
_entry.id   AF-A0A815HDU9-F1
#
_cell.length_a   1.000
_cell.length_b   1.000
_cell.length_c   1.000
_cell.angle_alpha   90.00
_cell.angle_beta   90.00
_cell.angle_gamma   90.00
#
_symmetry.space_group_name_H-M   'P 1'
#
loop_
_entity.id
_entity.type
_entity.pdbx_description
1 polymer ?
#
loop_
_entity_poly.entity_id
_entity_poly.type
_entity_poly.pdbx_seq_one_letter_code
_entity_poly.pdbx_strand_id
1 'polypeptide(L)'
;MMRLLVDEFTSLYNYSRSVQSNISNAMFIACTHDGYVLCDGIPHMNDVWPGIHIRYIPHGHVSAFLFNQSGFHHAAAAKMLQRQESNVN
;
A
#
# COMPACT_ATOMS: atom_id res chain seq x y z
N MET A 1 -4.60 8.72 -22.82
CA MET A 1 -5.78 9.36 -22.19
C MET A 1 -6.06 8.77 -20.81
N MET A 2 -6.40 7.48 -20.66
CA MET A 2 -6.76 6.91 -19.36
C MET A 2 -5.61 6.87 -18.33
N ARG A 3 -4.36 6.60 -18.75
CA ARG A 3 -3.21 6.57 -17.83
C ARG A 3 -3.07 7.87 -17.02
N LEU A 4 -3.13 9.02 -17.69
CA LEU A 4 -3.01 10.34 -17.04
C LEU A 4 -4.13 10.61 -16.04
N LEU A 5 -5.37 10.19 -16.35
CA LEU A 5 -6.49 10.34 -15.42
C LEU A 5 -6.32 9.45 -14.19
N VAL A 6 -5.94 8.19 -14.39
CA VAL A 6 -5.68 7.26 -13.28
C VAL A 6 -4.56 7.81 -12.42
N ASP A 7 -3.46 8.29 -13.02
CA ASP A 7 -2.33 8.85 -12.28
C ASP A 7 -2.71 10.07 -11.42
N GLU A 8 -3.58 10.96 -11.93
CA GLU A 8 -4.07 12.13 -11.19
C GLU A 8 -4.96 11.74 -10.00
N PHE A 9 -5.87 10.77 -10.20
CA PHE A 9 -6.87 10.40 -9.20
C PHE A 9 -6.42 9.30 -8.24
N THR A 10 -5.33 8.57 -8.51
CA THR A 10 -4.84 7.50 -7.64
C THR A 10 -3.57 7.88 -6.88
N SER A 11 -2.98 9.03 -7.20
CA SER A 11 -1.83 9.56 -6.47
C SER A 11 -2.21 9.90 -5.04
N LEU A 12 -1.65 9.17 -4.08
CA LEU A 12 -1.84 9.42 -2.65
C LEU A 12 -1.28 10.77 -2.19
N TYR A 13 -0.44 11.42 -3.01
CA TYR A 13 0.03 12.78 -2.76
C TYR A 13 -1.12 13.81 -2.74
N ASN A 14 -2.18 13.57 -3.50
CA ASN A 14 -3.32 14.47 -3.62
C ASN A 14 -4.30 14.38 -2.44
N TYR A 15 -4.07 13.46 -1.49
CA TYR A 15 -4.95 13.19 -0.37
C TYR A 15 -4.28 13.50 0.97
N SER A 16 -5.08 13.92 1.94
CA SER A 16 -4.59 14.11 3.30
C SER A 16 -4.08 12.80 3.90
N ARG A 17 -2.99 12.89 4.64
CA ARG A 17 -2.43 11.74 5.36
C ARG A 17 -3.39 11.30 6.47
N SER A 18 -3.41 9.99 6.75
CA SER A 18 -4.10 9.44 7.91
C SER A 18 -3.70 10.16 9.21
N VAL A 19 -4.64 10.30 10.16
CA VAL A 19 -4.44 11.00 11.44
C VAL A 19 -3.42 10.25 12.30
N GLN A 20 -2.18 10.73 12.21
CA GLN A 20 -0.96 10.64 13.05
C GLN A 20 -0.67 9.48 14.04
N SER A 21 -1.61 8.73 14.62
CA SER A 21 -1.24 7.82 15.73
C SER A 21 -0.72 6.44 15.32
N ASN A 22 -0.96 5.98 14.09
CA ASN A 22 -0.66 4.59 13.70
C ASN A 22 -0.04 4.42 12.29
N ILE A 23 0.52 5.48 11.71
CA ILE A 23 1.11 5.42 10.36
C ILE A 23 2.23 4.38 10.28
N SER A 24 3.05 4.23 11.32
CA SER A 24 4.10 3.19 11.40
C SER A 24 3.55 1.76 11.34
N ASN A 25 2.27 1.57 11.64
CA ASN A 25 1.60 0.28 11.59
C ASN A 25 0.80 0.07 10.30
N ALA A 26 0.74 1.07 9.41
CA ALA A 26 0.10 0.94 8.12
C ALA A 26 0.92 0.04 7.19
N MET A 27 0.23 -0.87 6.51
CA MET A 27 0.82 -1.74 5.51
C MET A 27 0.06 -1.64 4.19
N PHE A 28 0.82 -1.35 3.13
CA PHE A 28 0.36 -1.32 1.76
C PHE A 28 0.75 -2.60 1.05
N ILE A 29 -0.20 -3.16 0.30
CA ILE A 29 0.06 -4.25 -0.62
C ILE A 29 -0.19 -3.70 -2.02
N ALA A 30 0.89 -3.54 -2.77
CA ALA A 30 0.86 -2.98 -4.12
C ALA A 30 1.19 -4.06 -5.14
N CYS A 31 0.63 -3.91 -6.33
CA CYS A 31 0.78 -4.86 -7.42
C CYS A 31 1.61 -4.21 -8.53
N THR A 32 2.68 -4.85 -9.00
CA THR A 32 3.63 -4.20 -9.94
C THR A 32 3.07 -4.09 -11.36
N HIS A 33 2.06 -4.89 -11.72
CA HIS A 33 1.37 -4.83 -13.00
C HIS A 33 -0.04 -4.24 -12.85
N ASP A 34 -0.23 -3.41 -11.83
CA ASP A 34 -1.50 -2.75 -11.55
C ASP A 34 -1.52 -1.36 -12.18
N GLY A 35 -2.56 -1.07 -12.95
CA GLY A 35 -2.76 0.22 -13.59
C GLY A 35 -2.98 1.36 -12.58
N TYR A 36 -3.32 1.05 -11.33
CA TYR A 36 -3.47 2.01 -10.23
C TYR A 36 -2.15 2.35 -9.53
N VAL A 37 -1.09 1.56 -9.75
CA VAL A 37 0.24 1.77 -9.14
C VAL A 37 1.12 2.53 -10.12
N LEU A 38 1.58 3.69 -9.69
CA LEU A 38 2.32 4.61 -10.53
C LEU A 38 3.76 4.13 -10.72
N CYS A 39 4.21 4.05 -11.98
CA CYS A 39 5.49 3.42 -12.32
C CYS A 39 6.66 4.42 -12.35
N ASP A 40 6.45 5.68 -12.77
CA ASP A 40 7.53 6.62 -13.06
C ASP A 40 7.19 8.06 -12.65
N GLY A 41 8.16 8.78 -12.08
CA GLY A 41 8.08 10.23 -11.83
C GLY A 41 7.26 10.68 -10.61
N ILE A 42 6.70 9.74 -9.85
CA ILE A 42 5.88 10.00 -8.65
C ILE A 42 6.71 9.69 -7.39
N PRO A 43 6.57 10.46 -6.30
CA PRO A 43 7.28 10.19 -5.04
C PRO A 43 7.02 8.76 -4.55
N HIS A 44 8.04 8.15 -3.95
CA HIS A 44 7.87 6.83 -3.37
C HIS A 44 6.85 6.93 -2.22
N MET A 45 6.07 5.87 -1.97
CA MET A 45 5.00 5.94 -0.98
C MET A 45 5.52 6.28 0.44
N ASN A 46 6.76 5.91 0.76
CA ASN A 46 7.43 6.35 2.00
C ASN A 46 7.73 7.85 2.05
N ASP A 47 7.89 8.52 0.91
CA ASP A 47 8.09 9.98 0.84
C ASP A 47 6.75 10.69 1.10
N VAL A 48 5.65 10.10 0.62
CA VAL A 48 4.29 10.60 0.85
C VAL A 48 3.89 10.35 2.31
N TRP A 49 3.97 9.10 2.76
CA TRP A 49 3.63 8.67 4.13
C TRP A 49 4.86 8.01 4.79
N PRO A 50 5.68 8.77 5.53
CA PRO A 50 6.87 8.23 6.19
C PRO A 50 6.56 7.15 7.22
N GLY A 51 7.36 6.06 7.20
CA GLY A 51 7.28 4.98 8.18
C GLY A 51 6.28 3.87 7.86
N ILE A 52 5.60 3.94 6.71
CA ILE A 52 4.72 2.86 6.26
C ILE A 52 5.52 1.64 5.79
N HIS A 53 4.84 0.50 5.71
CA HIS A 53 5.41 -0.70 5.12
C HIS A 53 4.72 -1.04 3.82
N ILE A 54 5.51 -1.40 2.80
CA ILE A 54 4.98 -1.72 1.47
C ILE A 54 5.45 -3.12 1.08
N ARG A 55 4.55 -3.93 0.56
CA ARG A 55 4.85 -5.22 -0.06
C ARG A 55 4.39 -5.18 -1.51
N TYR A 56 5.30 -5.49 -2.43
CA TYR A 56 4.98 -5.61 -3.84
C TYR A 56 4.67 -7.06 -4.21
N ILE A 57 3.64 -7.25 -5.04
CA ILE A 57 3.25 -8.53 -5.62
C ILE A 57 3.41 -8.43 -7.15
N PRO A 58 4.12 -9.37 -7.81
CA PRO A 58 4.38 -9.30 -9.25
C PRO A 58 3.18 -9.75 -10.12
N HIS A 59 1.99 -9.21 -9.84
CA HIS A 59 0.74 -9.55 -10.50
C HIS A 59 -0.06 -8.27 -10.80
N GLY A 60 -1.16 -8.38 -11.57
CA GLY A 60 -2.17 -7.32 -11.69
C GLY A 60 -3.18 -7.36 -10.55
N HIS A 61 -3.95 -6.28 -10.36
CA HIS A 61 -4.88 -6.09 -9.24
C HIS A 61 -5.75 -7.32 -8.94
N VAL A 62 -6.52 -7.77 -9.94
CA VAL A 62 -7.47 -8.88 -9.79
C VAL A 62 -6.74 -10.21 -9.57
N SER A 63 -5.68 -10.46 -10.34
CA SER A 63 -4.90 -11.70 -10.22
C SER A 63 -4.21 -11.81 -8.86
N ALA A 64 -3.67 -10.71 -8.32
CA ALA A 64 -3.05 -10.70 -7.02
C ALA A 64 -4.07 -11.04 -5.92
N PHE A 65 -5.26 -10.45 -6.00
CA PHE A 65 -6.34 -10.77 -5.07
C PHE A 65 -6.72 -12.26 -5.14
N LEU A 66 -6.98 -12.80 -6.33
CA LEU A 66 -7.45 -14.18 -6.47
C LEU A 66 -6.40 -15.22 -6.06
N PHE A 67 -5.13 -15.00 -6.41
CA PHE A 67 -4.08 -16.03 -6.25
C PHE A 67 -3.20 -15.85 -5.02
N ASN A 68 -3.24 -14.70 -4.34
CA ASN A 68 -2.30 -14.38 -3.26
C ASN A 68 -2.98 -14.19 -1.90
N GLN A 69 -4.14 -14.81 -1.69
CA GLN A 69 -4.95 -14.75 -0.46
C GLN A 69 -4.12 -15.05 0.80
N SER A 70 -3.28 -16.07 0.78
CA SER A 70 -2.39 -16.41 1.91
C SER A 70 -1.44 -15.27 2.26
N GLY A 71 -0.95 -14.54 1.26
CA GLY A 71 -0.13 -13.34 1.44
C GLY A 71 -0.88 -12.19 2.11
N PHE A 72 -2.14 -11.97 1.73
CA PHE A 72 -3.01 -10.98 2.38
C PHE A 72 -3.32 -11.36 3.82
N HIS A 73 -3.66 -12.62 4.09
CA HIS A 73 -3.92 -13.11 5.45
C HIS A 73 -2.69 -13.01 6.35
N HIS A 74 -1.51 -13.39 5.86
CA HIS A 74 -0.27 -13.26 6.64
C HIS A 74 0.08 -11.80 6.91
N ALA A 75 -0.10 -10.91 5.93
CA ALA A 75 0.12 -9.48 6.12
C ALA A 75 -0.82 -8.92 7.20
N ALA A 76 -2.12 -9.12 7.06
CA ALA A 76 -3.11 -8.61 8.00
C ALA A 76 -2.96 -9.23 9.40
N ALA A 77 -3.00 -10.56 9.50
CA ALA A 77 -3.07 -11.27 10.78
C ALA A 77 -1.72 -11.33 11.49
N ALA A 78 -0.64 -11.72 10.81
CA ALA A 78 0.64 -11.91 11.49
C ALA A 78 1.37 -10.58 11.68
N LYS A 79 1.45 -9.75 10.63
CA LYS A 79 2.31 -8.56 10.69
C LYS A 79 1.63 -7.32 11.25
N MET A 80 0.37 -7.03 10.92
CA MET A 80 -0.29 -5.82 11.46
C MET A 80 -0.71 -6.00 12.92
N LEU A 81 -1.34 -7.13 13.27
CA LEU A 81 -1.84 -7.34 14.64
C LEU A 81 -0.71 -7.44 15.68
N GLN A 82 0.35 -8.20 15.41
CA GLN A 82 1.51 -8.29 16.31
C GLN A 82 2.15 -6.91 16.58
N ARG A 83 2.12 -6.02 15.58
CA ARG A 83 2.66 -4.66 15.72
C ARG A 83 1.74 -3.72 16.48
N GLN A 84 0.43 -3.94 16.42
CA GLN A 84 -0.51 -3.23 17.30
C GLN A 84 -0.24 -3.62 18.75
N GLU A 85 -0.10 -4.92 19.04
CA GLU A 85 0.20 -5.41 20.40
C GLU A 85 1.54 -4.90 20.95
N SER A 86 2.56 -4.78 20.10
CA SER A 86 3.87 -4.25 20.49
C SER A 86 3.85 -2.75 20.82
N ASN A 87 2.90 -1.99 20.28
CA ASN A 87 2.79 -0.53 20.47
C ASN A 87 1.92 -0.16 21.68
N VAL A 88 1.33 -1.15 22.36
CA VAL A 88 0.43 -0.99 23.52
C VAL A 88 1.16 -1.28 24.85
N ASN A 89 2.39 -1.79 24.81
CA ASN A 89 3.29 -1.95 25.97
C ASN A 89 4.29 -0.79 26.05
#